data_AF-A0A444QZU9-F1
#
_entry.id   AF-A0A444QZU9-F1
#
_cell.length_a   1.000
_cell.length_b   1.000
_cell.length_c   1.000
_cell.angle_alpha   90.00
_cell.angle_beta   90.00
_cell.angle_gamma   90.00
#
_symmetry.space_group_name_H-M   'P 1'
#
loop_
_entity.id
_entity.type
_entity.pdbx_description
1 polymer ?
#
loop_
_entity_poly.entity_id
_entity_poly.type
_entity_poly.pdbx_seq_one_letter_code
_entity_poly.pdbx_strand_id
1 'polypeptide(L)'
;MDSLNLNKHISGQFNAELESIRTQVMTMGGMVEQQLSDAITAMHNQDSDLAKRVIEGDKNVNMMEVAIDEACVRIIAKRQPTASDLRLVMVISKTIAELERIG
;
A
#
# COMPACT_ATOMS: atom_id res chain seq x y z
N MET A 1 30.46 23.38 -10.28
CA MET A 1 30.13 22.09 -10.94
C MET A 1 29.39 21.21 -9.92
N ASP A 2 28.25 21.68 -9.39
CA ASP A 2 27.55 21.00 -8.28
C ASP A 2 26.07 20.66 -8.56
N SER A 3 25.52 21.13 -9.69
CA SER A 3 24.11 20.92 -10.07
C SER A 3 23.81 19.50 -10.57
N LEU A 4 24.83 18.75 -11.02
CA LEU A 4 24.68 17.39 -11.54
C LEU A 4 24.44 16.34 -10.42
N ASN A 5 25.01 16.54 -9.23
CA ASN A 5 24.79 15.63 -8.10
C ASN A 5 23.42 15.85 -7.44
N LEU A 6 22.97 17.12 -7.33
CA LEU A 6 21.70 17.45 -6.68
C LEU A 6 20.49 16.81 -7.39
N ASN A 7 20.45 16.89 -8.73
CA ASN A 7 19.38 16.27 -9.52
C ASN A 7 19.36 14.74 -9.39
N LYS A 8 20.54 14.10 -9.30
CA LYS A 8 20.65 12.65 -9.13
C LYS A 8 20.15 12.20 -7.75
N HIS A 9 20.47 12.96 -6.69
CA HIS A 9 19.96 12.69 -5.34
C HIS A 9 18.44 12.91 -5.23
N ILE A 10 17.92 13.97 -5.86
CA ILE A 10 16.47 14.26 -5.87
C ILE A 10 15.69 13.19 -6.63
N SER A 11 16.13 12.82 -7.84
CA SER A 11 15.48 11.77 -8.65
C SER A 11 15.61 10.39 -8.01
N GLY A 12 16.77 10.06 -7.43
CA GLY A 12 16.97 8.79 -6.72
C GLY A 12 16.08 8.66 -5.49
N GLN A 13 15.94 9.72 -4.70
CA GLN A 13 15.06 9.71 -3.53
C GLN A 13 13.58 9.62 -3.93
N PHE A 14 13.16 10.32 -4.99
CA PHE A 14 11.80 10.22 -5.50
C PHE A 14 11.47 8.81 -6.01
N ASN A 15 12.38 8.18 -6.76
CA ASN A 15 12.19 6.80 -7.21
C ASN A 15 12.14 5.82 -6.03
N ALA A 16 12.93 6.04 -4.98
CA ALA A 16 12.84 5.23 -3.76
C ALA A 16 11.50 5.42 -3.03
N GLU A 17 10.95 6.64 -2.98
CA GLU A 17 9.61 6.92 -2.44
C GLU A 17 8.53 6.16 -3.25
N LEU A 18 8.63 6.14 -4.59
CA LEU A 18 7.71 5.39 -5.46
C LEU A 18 7.80 3.86 -5.29
N GLU A 19 9.02 3.30 -5.24
CA GLU A 19 9.18 1.86 -4.99
C GLU A 19 8.75 1.47 -3.58
N SER A 20 8.90 2.36 -2.60
CA SER A 20 8.42 2.13 -1.23
C SER A 20 6.91 1.95 -1.21
N ILE A 21 6.13 2.88 -1.79
CA ILE A 21 4.66 2.75 -1.81
C ILE A 21 4.22 1.52 -2.61
N ARG A 22 4.91 1.20 -3.71
CA ARG A 22 4.64 -0.01 -4.50
C ARG A 22 4.86 -1.28 -3.68
N THR A 23 5.95 -1.33 -2.90
CA THR A 23 6.24 -2.46 -2.00
C THR A 23 5.17 -2.60 -0.93
N GLN A 24 4.75 -1.49 -0.32
CA GLN A 24 3.69 -1.50 0.70
C GLN A 24 2.35 -2.00 0.15
N VAL A 25 1.98 -1.60 -1.07
CA VAL A 25 0.77 -2.12 -1.75
C VAL A 25 0.85 -3.64 -1.96
N MET A 26 2.00 -4.16 -2.39
CA MET A 26 2.19 -5.61 -2.54
C MET A 26 2.10 -6.34 -1.20
N THR A 27 2.63 -5.76 -0.13
CA THR A 27 2.50 -6.30 1.23
C THR A 27 1.05 -6.32 1.69
N MET A 28 0.31 -5.22 1.49
CA MET A 28 -1.11 -5.13 1.82
C MET A 28 -1.92 -6.17 1.03
N GLY A 29 -1.64 -6.34 -0.26
CA GLY A 29 -2.28 -7.35 -1.10
C GLY A 29 -2.05 -8.78 -0.58
N GLY A 30 -0.84 -9.11 -0.16
CA GLY A 30 -0.55 -10.43 0.43
C GLY A 30 -1.25 -10.66 1.77
N MET A 31 -1.45 -9.61 2.58
CA MET A 31 -2.21 -9.70 3.82
C MET A 31 -3.70 -9.98 3.57
N VAL A 32 -4.29 -9.25 2.62
CA VAL A 32 -5.68 -9.43 2.20
C VAL A 32 -5.89 -10.82 1.61
N GLU A 33 -4.95 -11.31 0.80
CA GLU A 33 -4.99 -12.68 0.26
C GLU A 33 -5.00 -13.73 1.38
N GLN A 34 -4.13 -13.55 2.39
CA GLN A 34 -4.08 -14.45 3.54
C GLN A 34 -5.37 -14.40 4.36
N GLN A 35 -5.92 -13.21 4.64
CA GLN A 35 -7.18 -13.05 5.35
C GLN A 35 -8.34 -13.72 4.63
N LEU A 36 -8.41 -13.59 3.31
CA LEU A 36 -9.43 -14.24 2.50
C LEU A 36 -9.30 -15.78 2.58
N SER A 37 -8.08 -16.30 2.47
CA SER A 37 -7.79 -17.73 2.60
C SER A 37 -8.19 -18.28 3.98
N ASP A 38 -7.83 -17.55 5.03
CA ASP A 38 -8.14 -17.92 6.41
C ASP A 38 -9.63 -17.80 6.71
N ALA A 39 -10.33 -16.81 6.16
CA ALA A 39 -11.78 -16.64 6.30
C ALA A 39 -12.53 -17.83 5.68
N ILE A 40 -12.14 -18.25 4.48
CA ILE A 40 -12.72 -19.42 3.79
C ILE A 40 -12.44 -20.69 4.61
N THR A 41 -11.22 -20.85 5.11
CA THR A 41 -10.81 -22.00 5.92
C THR A 41 -11.57 -22.06 7.24
N ALA A 42 -11.70 -20.92 7.93
CA ALA A 42 -12.43 -20.79 9.19
C ALA A 42 -13.91 -21.15 9.00
N MET A 43 -14.53 -20.64 7.93
CA MET A 43 -15.92 -20.94 7.61
C MET A 43 -16.13 -22.43 7.29
N HIS A 44 -15.25 -23.02 6.48
CA HIS A 44 -15.35 -24.43 6.09
C HIS A 44 -15.22 -25.38 7.30
N ASN A 45 -14.27 -25.08 8.19
CA ASN A 45 -13.96 -25.92 9.36
C ASN A 45 -14.77 -25.55 10.61
N GLN A 46 -15.61 -24.50 10.54
CA GLN A 46 -16.29 -23.91 11.71
C GLN A 46 -15.31 -23.52 12.83
N ASP A 47 -14.11 -23.06 12.45
CA ASP A 47 -13.06 -22.66 13.38
C ASP A 47 -13.27 -21.21 13.83
N SER A 48 -13.89 -21.06 15.00
CA SER A 48 -14.19 -19.73 15.57
C SER A 48 -12.94 -18.95 15.97
N ASP A 49 -11.83 -19.61 16.27
CA ASP A 49 -10.61 -18.93 16.72
C ASP A 49 -9.80 -18.42 15.53
N LEU A 50 -9.78 -19.15 14.42
CA LEU A 50 -9.28 -18.60 13.15
C LEU A 50 -10.13 -17.42 12.67
N ALA A 51 -11.47 -17.53 12.74
CA ALA A 51 -12.36 -16.42 12.37
C ALA A 51 -12.09 -15.14 13.20
N LYS A 52 -11.88 -15.26 14.52
CA LYS A 52 -11.51 -14.12 15.38
C LYS A 52 -10.18 -13.50 14.95
N ARG A 53 -9.18 -14.31 14.61
CA ARG A 53 -7.87 -13.82 14.14
C ARG A 53 -7.99 -13.06 12.81
N VAL A 54 -8.85 -13.49 11.90
CA VAL A 54 -9.14 -12.75 10.66
C VAL A 54 -9.72 -11.37 10.98
N ILE A 55 -10.72 -11.30 11.85
CA ILE A 55 -11.36 -10.05 12.28
C ILE A 55 -10.36 -9.12 12.98
N GLU A 56 -9.48 -9.67 13.82
CA GLU A 56 -8.44 -8.87 14.49
C GLU A 56 -7.39 -8.35 13.50
N GLY A 57 -7.09 -9.14 12.47
CA GLY A 57 -6.14 -8.80 11.40
C GLY A 57 -6.59 -7.65 10.50
N ASP A 58 -7.89 -7.44 10.33
CA ASP A 58 -8.50 -6.39 9.50
C ASP A 58 -7.96 -4.99 9.84
N LYS A 59 -7.76 -4.73 11.14
CA LYS A 59 -7.19 -3.47 11.63
C LYS A 59 -5.83 -3.15 11.01
N ASN A 60 -5.01 -4.17 10.72
CA ASN A 60 -3.70 -3.95 10.12
C ASN A 60 -3.82 -3.51 8.66
N VAL A 61 -4.78 -4.06 7.91
CA VAL A 61 -5.07 -3.65 6.52
C VAL A 61 -5.56 -2.20 6.50
N ASN A 62 -6.50 -1.85 7.39
CA ASN A 62 -6.96 -0.46 7.56
C ASN A 62 -5.82 0.51 7.87
N MET A 63 -4.91 0.14 8.77
CA MET A 63 -3.76 0.97 9.09
C MET A 63 -2.79 1.12 7.90
N MET A 64 -2.61 0.06 7.10
CA MET A 64 -1.78 0.12 5.90
C MET A 64 -2.40 1.01 4.81
N GLU A 65 -3.71 0.94 4.61
CA GLU A 65 -4.43 1.81 3.67
C GLU A 65 -4.14 3.28 3.98
N VAL A 66 -4.40 3.70 5.23
CA VAL A 66 -4.15 5.09 5.65
C VAL A 66 -2.69 5.48 5.47
N ALA A 67 -1.76 4.61 5.87
CA ALA A 67 -0.33 4.89 5.77
C ALA A 67 0.14 5.06 4.31
N ILE A 68 -0.38 4.25 3.38
CA ILE A 68 -0.04 4.33 1.96
C ILE A 68 -0.70 5.56 1.33
N ASP A 69 -1.97 5.86 1.65
CA ASP A 69 -2.65 7.04 1.10
C ASP A 69 -1.95 8.34 1.54
N GLU A 70 -1.57 8.45 2.82
CA GLU A 70 -0.77 9.57 3.29
C GLU A 70 0.58 9.68 2.55
N ALA A 71 1.24 8.56 2.23
CA ALA A 71 2.48 8.56 1.48
C ALA A 71 2.26 9.07 0.05
N CYS A 72 1.16 8.66 -0.60
CA CYS A 72 0.74 9.18 -1.90
C CYS A 72 0.53 10.69 -1.87
N VAL A 73 -0.23 11.20 -0.89
CA VAL A 73 -0.47 12.64 -0.71
C VAL A 73 0.84 13.40 -0.49
N ARG A 74 1.75 12.88 0.35
CA ARG A 74 3.08 13.46 0.59
C ARG A 74 3.92 13.52 -0.68
N ILE A 75 3.91 12.47 -1.50
CA ILE A 75 4.63 12.44 -2.77
C ILE A 75 4.09 13.50 -3.72
N ILE A 76 2.77 13.59 -3.89
CA ILE A 76 2.14 14.59 -4.76
C ILE A 76 2.50 16.01 -4.32
N ALA A 77 2.36 16.30 -3.03
CA ALA A 77 2.61 17.63 -2.46
C ALA A 77 4.08 18.05 -2.57
N LYS A 78 5.02 17.13 -2.30
CA LYS A 78 6.46 17.44 -2.23
C LYS A 78 7.16 17.41 -3.58
N ARG A 79 6.72 16.54 -4.50
CA ARG A 79 7.48 16.22 -5.72
C ARG A 79 6.84 16.75 -7.00
N GLN A 80 5.54 17.10 -6.97
CA GLN A 80 4.78 17.52 -8.16
C GLN A 80 5.07 16.59 -9.37
N PRO A 81 4.79 15.28 -9.23
CA PRO A 81 5.19 14.26 -10.19
C PRO A 81 4.69 14.55 -11.60
N THR A 82 5.47 14.12 -12.59
CA THR A 82 5.07 14.21 -14.00
C THR A 82 3.93 13.24 -14.33
N ALA A 83 3.32 13.38 -15.51
CA ALA A 83 2.06 12.71 -15.84
C ALA A 83 2.05 11.18 -15.63
N SER A 84 3.17 10.48 -15.91
CA SER A 84 3.28 9.03 -15.68
C SER A 84 3.28 8.68 -14.20
N ASP A 85 4.07 9.40 -13.41
CA ASP A 85 4.30 9.10 -12.00
C ASP A 85 3.07 9.51 -11.17
N LEU A 86 2.45 10.62 -11.53
CA LEU A 86 1.17 11.03 -10.94
C LEU A 86 0.10 9.98 -11.18
N ARG A 87 0.02 9.42 -12.40
CA ARG A 87 -0.92 8.34 -12.71
C ARG A 87 -0.66 7.10 -11.85
N LEU A 88 0.60 6.72 -11.66
CA LEU A 88 0.98 5.59 -10.79
C LEU A 88 0.50 5.81 -9.35
N VAL A 89 0.80 6.99 -8.77
CA VAL A 89 0.39 7.33 -7.40
C VAL A 89 -1.13 7.33 -7.25
N MET A 90 -1.86 7.86 -8.25
CA MET A 90 -3.33 7.85 -8.26
C MET A 90 -3.92 6.45 -8.38
N VAL A 91 -3.30 5.56 -9.16
CA VAL A 91 -3.72 4.16 -9.24
C VAL A 91 -3.51 3.47 -7.90
N ILE A 92 -2.35 3.68 -7.27
CA ILE A 92 -2.05 3.11 -5.95
C ILE A 92 -3.10 3.53 -4.90
N SER A 93 -3.41 4.83 -4.79
CA SER A 93 -4.41 5.34 -3.84
C SER A 93 -5.81 4.72 -4.06
N LYS A 94 -6.19 4.43 -5.31
CA LYS A 94 -7.44 3.71 -5.58
C LYS A 94 -7.37 2.23 -5.24
N THR A 95 -6.28 1.56 -5.60
CA THR A 95 -6.12 0.12 -5.39
C THR A 95 -6.08 -0.23 -3.91
N ILE A 96 -5.44 0.56 -3.05
CA ILE A 96 -5.42 0.28 -1.61
C ILE A 96 -6.81 0.38 -0.98
N ALA A 97 -7.65 1.32 -1.42
CA ALA A 97 -9.04 1.42 -0.97
C ALA A 97 -9.88 0.21 -1.43
N GLU A 98 -9.57 -0.37 -2.60
CA GLU A 98 -10.20 -1.61 -3.04
C GLU A 98 -9.69 -2.83 -2.26
N LEU A 99 -8.39 -2.88 -1.92
CA LEU A 99 -7.82 -3.94 -1.09
C LEU A 99 -8.37 -3.93 0.34
N GLU A 100 -8.51 -2.74 0.95
CA GLU A 100 -9.10 -2.60 2.29
C GLU A 100 -10.51 -3.17 2.33
N ARG A 101 -11.33 -2.91 1.31
CA ARG A 101 -12.70 -3.43 1.23
C ARG A 101 -12.80 -4.95 1.04
N ILE A 102 -11.72 -5.59 0.58
CA ILE A 102 -11.66 -7.05 0.41
C ILE A 102 -11.20 -7.73 1.70
N GLY A 103 -10.29 -7.09 2.46
CA GLY A 103 -9.84 -7.53 3.78
C GLY A 103 -10.98 -7.64 4.78
#